data_AF-A0A921ADE3-F1
#
_entry.id   AF-A0A921ADE3-F1
#
_cell.length_a   1.000
_cell.length_b   1.000
_cell.length_c   1.000
_cell.angle_alpha   90.00
_cell.angle_beta   90.00
_cell.angle_gamma   90.00
#
_symmetry.space_group_name_H-M   'P 1'
#
loop_
_entity.id
_entity.type
_entity.pdbx_description
1 polymer ?
#
loop_
_entity_poly.entity_id
_entity_poly.type
_entity_poly.pdbx_seq_one_letter_code
_entity_poly.pdbx_strand_id
1 'polypeptide(L)'
;FEQKNLEFQQATDTTNLKLQFLQESFTAITQTDIDAVKNGSEMWGLLEKNVFQHTETLRERRIYFESNRAEIQKYAKENNLNTIDLNTAYTGTYNQNIIFKSYLKHVLFDNEEKMKSVNNSIIFEETNAPKNRFDRAVNENYNFDYTQTDAIQNNIDNNLDTRTQEALDRLSENITKKGIRVKKNAIMIVSDISNKKIIISQNGKIIDEISPIVFSKKGIGNKAGSQKTPTGSFIIKGRGKRALHRENNVTGYFLHMAGIENSNSNAYARGIGIHGMPTNDAGIANDGTTTHGCIGMTNENIQKLYNLMRGKQTFVETIK
;
A
#
# COMPACT_ATOMS: atom_id res chain seq x y z
N PHE A 1 -10.58 -36.69 -33.42
CA PHE A 1 -9.92 -35.39 -33.65
C PHE A 1 -10.93 -34.25 -33.58
N GLU A 2 -11.99 -34.28 -34.38
CA GLU A 2 -13.05 -33.26 -34.38
C GLU A 2 -13.72 -33.05 -33.01
N GLN A 3 -14.03 -34.12 -32.28
CA GLN A 3 -14.59 -34.02 -30.92
C GLN A 3 -13.63 -33.31 -29.93
N LYS A 4 -12.33 -33.60 -29.99
CA LYS A 4 -11.32 -32.92 -29.16
C LYS A 4 -11.15 -31.45 -29.55
N ASN A 5 -11.31 -31.13 -30.83
CA ASN A 5 -11.23 -29.76 -31.32
C ASN A 5 -12.46 -28.94 -30.85
N LEU A 6 -13.64 -29.55 -30.84
CA LEU A 6 -14.85 -28.96 -30.28
C LEU A 6 -14.74 -28.73 -28.78
N GLU A 7 -14.21 -29.69 -28.03
CA GLU A 7 -13.95 -29.55 -26.58
C GLU A 7 -12.92 -28.44 -26.27
N PHE A 8 -11.88 -28.32 -27.10
CA PHE A 8 -10.88 -27.25 -26.99
C PHE A 8 -11.48 -25.87 -27.26
N GLN A 9 -12.34 -25.77 -28.27
CA GLN A 9 -13.00 -24.52 -28.63
C GLN A 9 -14.00 -24.08 -27.55
N GLN A 10 -14.80 -25.00 -27.02
CA GLN A 10 -15.70 -24.73 -25.88
C GLN A 10 -14.95 -24.30 -24.61
N ALA A 11 -13.78 -24.89 -24.34
CA ALA A 11 -12.94 -24.50 -23.21
C ALA A 11 -12.33 -23.08 -23.38
N THR A 12 -11.97 -22.73 -24.62
CA THR A 12 -11.45 -21.41 -24.98
C THR A 12 -12.53 -20.33 -24.84
N ASP A 13 -13.74 -20.60 -25.33
CA ASP A 13 -14.88 -19.68 -25.24
C ASP A 13 -15.30 -19.44 -23.78
N THR A 14 -15.31 -20.50 -22.96
CA THR A 14 -15.59 -20.41 -21.53
C THR A 14 -14.55 -19.57 -20.79
N THR A 15 -13.27 -19.70 -21.16
CA THR A 15 -12.18 -18.91 -20.56
C THR A 15 -12.30 -17.43 -20.93
N ASN A 16 -12.63 -17.13 -22.19
CA ASN A 16 -12.84 -15.76 -22.64
C ASN A 16 -14.03 -15.08 -21.95
N LEU A 17 -15.15 -15.80 -21.76
CA LEU A 17 -16.31 -15.29 -21.04
C LEU A 17 -15.98 -14.99 -19.55
N LYS A 18 -15.21 -15.86 -18.90
CA LYS A 18 -14.77 -15.64 -17.50
C LYS A 18 -13.84 -14.42 -17.37
N LEU A 19 -12.94 -14.22 -18.33
CA LEU A 19 -12.03 -13.07 -18.34
C LEU A 19 -12.76 -11.76 -18.64
N GLN A 20 -13.72 -11.79 -19.57
CA GLN A 20 -14.59 -10.64 -19.83
C GLN A 20 -15.42 -10.28 -18.60
N PHE A 21 -16.03 -11.26 -17.93
CA PHE A 21 -16.77 -11.03 -16.69
C PHE A 21 -15.90 -10.38 -15.59
N LEU A 22 -14.64 -10.80 -15.46
CA LEU A 22 -13.70 -10.17 -14.53
C LEU A 22 -13.40 -8.72 -14.90
N GLN A 23 -13.22 -8.42 -16.19
CA GLN A 23 -13.00 -7.05 -16.67
C GLN A 23 -14.19 -6.14 -16.40
N GLU A 24 -15.41 -6.66 -16.61
CA GLU A 24 -16.66 -5.94 -16.35
C GLU A 24 -16.92 -5.75 -14.85
N SER A 25 -16.56 -6.74 -14.03
CA SER A 25 -16.74 -6.70 -12.57
C SER A 25 -15.67 -5.89 -11.84
N PHE A 26 -14.48 -5.75 -12.43
CA PHE A 26 -13.34 -5.07 -11.83
C PHE A 26 -12.69 -4.13 -12.85
N THR A 27 -13.06 -2.85 -12.80
CA THR A 27 -12.56 -1.79 -13.70
C THR A 27 -11.04 -1.59 -13.65
N ALA A 28 -10.35 -2.17 -12.66
CA ALA A 28 -8.90 -2.15 -12.52
C ALA A 28 -8.18 -3.25 -13.31
N ILE A 29 -8.88 -4.26 -13.85
CA ILE A 29 -8.28 -5.31 -14.67
C ILE A 29 -8.17 -4.78 -16.10
N THR A 30 -6.95 -4.63 -16.59
CA THR A 30 -6.70 -4.12 -17.94
C THR A 30 -6.71 -5.23 -18.99
N GLN A 31 -6.88 -4.87 -20.26
CA GLN A 31 -6.75 -5.83 -21.36
C GLN A 31 -5.35 -6.50 -21.37
N THR A 32 -4.31 -5.77 -20.96
CA THR A 32 -2.94 -6.30 -20.85
C THR A 32 -2.83 -7.39 -19.78
N ASP A 33 -3.55 -7.28 -18.67
CA ASP A 33 -3.60 -8.32 -17.64
C ASP A 33 -4.27 -9.60 -18.16
N ILE A 34 -5.32 -9.43 -18.97
CA ILE A 34 -6.07 -10.53 -19.62
C ILE A 34 -5.21 -11.24 -20.66
N ASP A 35 -4.53 -10.48 -21.51
CA ASP A 35 -3.70 -11.02 -22.58
C ASP A 35 -2.49 -11.77 -22.00
N ALA A 36 -1.90 -11.25 -20.91
CA ALA A 36 -0.82 -11.95 -20.20
C ALA A 36 -1.28 -13.28 -19.58
N VAL A 37 -2.49 -13.32 -19.04
CA VAL A 37 -3.13 -14.53 -18.52
C VAL A 37 -3.33 -15.59 -19.59
N LYS A 38 -3.72 -15.18 -20.81
CA LYS A 38 -3.88 -16.09 -21.96
C LYS A 38 -2.56 -16.71 -22.40
N ASN A 39 -1.43 -16.10 -22.06
CA ASN A 39 -0.10 -16.48 -22.55
C ASN A 39 0.75 -17.37 -21.60
N GLY A 40 0.24 -17.77 -20.43
CA GLY A 40 0.89 -18.82 -19.62
C GLY A 40 1.07 -18.53 -18.12
N SER A 41 1.38 -19.59 -17.37
CA SER A 41 0.99 -19.80 -15.97
C SER A 41 1.71 -19.00 -14.87
N GLU A 42 2.78 -18.26 -15.15
CA GLU A 42 3.57 -17.57 -14.11
C GLU A 42 2.98 -16.22 -13.66
N MET A 43 1.99 -15.69 -14.37
CA MET A 43 1.36 -14.39 -14.05
C MET A 43 0.09 -14.51 -13.18
N TRP A 44 -0.38 -15.71 -12.85
CA TRP A 44 -1.64 -15.88 -12.09
C TRP A 44 -1.53 -15.47 -10.63
N GLY A 45 -0.36 -15.63 -10.02
CA GLY A 45 -0.08 -15.06 -8.69
C GLY A 45 -0.15 -13.53 -8.68
N LEU A 46 0.09 -12.88 -9.84
CA LEU A 46 -0.07 -11.43 -10.00
C LEU A 46 -1.54 -11.05 -10.18
N LEU A 47 -2.36 -11.87 -10.84
CA LEU A 47 -3.80 -11.62 -10.94
C LEU A 47 -4.51 -11.80 -9.59
N GLU A 48 -4.19 -12.87 -8.84
CA GLU A 48 -4.69 -13.07 -7.47
C GLU A 48 -4.26 -11.90 -6.59
N LYS A 49 -2.98 -11.52 -6.66
CA LYS A 49 -2.46 -10.34 -5.94
C LYS A 49 -3.16 -9.05 -6.36
N ASN A 50 -3.44 -8.83 -7.65
CA ASN A 50 -4.08 -7.61 -8.15
C ASN A 50 -5.56 -7.55 -7.75
N VAL A 51 -6.33 -8.63 -7.88
CA VAL A 51 -7.74 -8.69 -7.45
C VAL A 51 -7.86 -8.48 -5.93
N PHE A 52 -6.97 -9.09 -5.14
CA PHE A 52 -6.98 -8.91 -3.68
C PHE A 52 -6.42 -7.56 -3.22
N GLN A 53 -5.48 -6.96 -3.97
CA GLN A 53 -4.95 -5.63 -3.71
C GLN A 53 -5.91 -4.52 -4.15
N HIS A 54 -6.75 -4.73 -5.16
CA HIS A 54 -7.67 -3.71 -5.69
C HIS A 54 -9.10 -3.78 -5.12
N THR A 55 -9.46 -4.83 -4.39
CA THR A 55 -10.64 -4.82 -3.48
C THR A 55 -10.32 -4.06 -2.19
N GLU A 56 -9.78 -2.83 -2.33
CA GLU A 56 -9.13 -2.03 -1.28
C GLU A 56 -10.04 -1.66 -0.10
N THR A 57 -11.35 -1.94 -0.16
CA THR A 57 -12.25 -1.74 0.98
C THR A 57 -13.04 -2.99 1.33
N LEU A 58 -13.24 -3.23 2.64
CA LEU A 58 -14.21 -4.22 3.16
C LEU A 58 -15.60 -4.06 2.50
N ARG A 59 -15.91 -2.84 2.03
CA ARG A 59 -17.14 -2.50 1.29
C ARG A 59 -17.20 -3.15 -0.09
N GLU A 60 -16.15 -3.10 -0.90
CA GLU A 60 -16.16 -3.72 -2.24
C GLU A 60 -16.23 -5.24 -2.15
N ARG A 61 -15.49 -5.83 -1.18
CA ARG A 61 -15.61 -7.26 -0.88
C ARG A 61 -17.02 -7.63 -0.45
N ARG A 62 -17.66 -6.80 0.37
CA ARG A 62 -19.05 -6.99 0.79
C ARG A 62 -20.02 -6.93 -0.39
N ILE A 63 -19.91 -5.93 -1.26
CA ILE A 63 -20.77 -5.80 -2.45
C ILE A 63 -20.64 -7.06 -3.31
N TYR A 64 -19.41 -7.52 -3.56
CA TYR A 64 -19.19 -8.74 -4.33
C TYR A 64 -19.80 -9.98 -3.67
N PHE A 65 -19.59 -10.16 -2.36
CA PHE A 65 -20.15 -11.29 -1.61
C PHE A 65 -21.68 -11.28 -1.56
N GLU A 66 -22.30 -10.11 -1.41
CA GLU A 66 -23.75 -9.97 -1.40
C GLU A 66 -24.34 -10.24 -2.79
N SER A 67 -23.72 -9.70 -3.85
CA SER A 67 -24.15 -9.91 -5.25
C SER A 67 -24.03 -11.37 -5.71
N ASN A 68 -23.11 -12.14 -5.14
CA ASN A 68 -22.85 -13.54 -5.52
C ASN A 68 -23.24 -14.55 -4.41
N ARG A 69 -24.02 -14.12 -3.41
CA ARG A 69 -24.32 -14.90 -2.19
C ARG A 69 -24.90 -16.28 -2.50
N ALA A 70 -25.85 -16.35 -3.44
CA ALA A 70 -26.54 -17.60 -3.76
C ALA A 70 -25.61 -18.64 -4.41
N GLU A 71 -24.72 -18.22 -5.31
CA GLU A 71 -23.76 -19.11 -5.98
C GLU A 71 -22.68 -19.59 -5.02
N ILE A 72 -22.17 -18.70 -4.16
CA ILE A 72 -21.20 -19.06 -3.12
C ILE A 72 -21.79 -20.07 -2.14
N GLN A 73 -23.05 -19.89 -1.73
CA GLN A 73 -23.75 -20.83 -0.85
C GLN A 73 -23.98 -22.19 -1.52
N LYS A 74 -24.35 -22.19 -2.79
CA LYS A 74 -24.51 -23.41 -3.59
C LYS A 74 -23.20 -24.18 -3.66
N TYR A 75 -22.10 -23.51 -4.02
CA TYR A 75 -20.77 -24.10 -4.09
C TYR A 75 -20.30 -24.67 -2.73
N ALA A 76 -20.49 -23.92 -1.65
CA ALA A 76 -20.11 -24.37 -0.31
C ALA A 76 -20.87 -25.64 0.10
N LYS A 77 -22.17 -25.71 -0.21
CA LYS A 77 -23.00 -26.88 0.05
C LYS A 77 -22.57 -28.09 -0.78
N GLU A 78 -22.29 -27.90 -2.06
CA GLU A 78 -21.86 -28.96 -2.98
C GLU A 78 -20.49 -29.56 -2.60
N ASN A 79 -19.63 -28.79 -1.94
CA ASN A 79 -18.28 -29.19 -1.56
C ASN A 79 -18.12 -29.52 -0.06
N ASN A 80 -19.23 -29.71 0.67
CA ASN A 80 -19.23 -29.97 2.12
C ASN A 80 -18.38 -28.98 2.93
N LEU A 81 -18.29 -27.72 2.48
CA LEU A 81 -17.66 -26.66 3.25
C LEU A 81 -18.64 -26.24 4.33
N ASN A 82 -18.21 -26.26 5.61
CA ASN A 82 -19.05 -25.84 6.74
C ASN A 82 -19.75 -24.52 6.40
N THR A 83 -21.09 -24.55 6.35
CA THR A 83 -21.91 -23.39 6.02
C THR A 83 -21.78 -22.37 7.13
N ILE A 84 -20.88 -21.41 6.95
CA ILE A 84 -20.82 -20.23 7.82
C ILE A 84 -22.15 -19.51 7.66
N ASP A 85 -22.89 -19.33 8.75
CA ASP A 85 -24.08 -18.49 8.76
C ASP A 85 -23.70 -17.07 8.29
N LEU A 86 -24.02 -16.77 7.04
CA LEU A 86 -23.67 -15.50 6.40
C LEU A 86 -24.41 -14.31 7.01
N ASN A 87 -25.36 -14.54 7.92
CA ASN A 87 -26.06 -13.49 8.66
C ASN A 87 -25.29 -13.03 9.91
N THR A 88 -24.33 -13.83 10.40
CA THR A 88 -23.40 -13.43 11.50
C THR A 88 -22.07 -12.84 10.99
N ALA A 89 -21.97 -12.59 9.69
CA ALA A 89 -20.73 -12.34 8.94
C ALA A 89 -20.09 -10.94 9.08
N TYR A 90 -20.25 -10.27 10.22
CA TYR A 90 -19.74 -8.89 10.39
C TYR A 90 -18.32 -8.79 10.98
N THR A 91 -17.65 -9.90 11.29
CA THR A 91 -16.40 -9.88 12.09
C THR A 91 -15.12 -10.35 11.36
N GLY A 92 -15.15 -10.67 10.06
CA GLY A 92 -13.93 -10.85 9.25
C GLY A 92 -13.04 -12.03 9.65
N THR A 93 -13.62 -13.19 9.93
CA THR A 93 -12.87 -14.39 10.37
C THR A 93 -12.09 -15.09 9.25
N TYR A 94 -10.96 -15.70 9.61
CA TYR A 94 -10.03 -16.46 8.76
C TYR A 94 -10.69 -17.48 7.81
N ASN A 95 -11.75 -18.17 8.27
CA ASN A 95 -12.44 -19.20 7.51
C ASN A 95 -13.16 -18.66 6.26
N GLN A 96 -13.55 -17.38 6.23
CA GLN A 96 -14.23 -16.75 5.09
C GLN A 96 -13.28 -16.52 3.91
N ASN A 97 -12.01 -16.19 4.19
CA ASN A 97 -11.00 -16.05 3.14
C ASN A 97 -10.70 -17.38 2.47
N ILE A 98 -10.80 -18.50 3.18
CA ILE A 98 -10.60 -19.84 2.62
C ILE A 98 -11.75 -20.17 1.66
N ILE A 99 -13.00 -20.00 2.08
CA ILE A 99 -14.16 -20.29 1.23
C ILE A 99 -14.17 -19.39 -0.02
N PHE A 100 -13.87 -18.10 0.14
CA PHE A 100 -13.79 -17.16 -0.99
C PHE A 100 -12.70 -17.54 -1.98
N LYS A 101 -11.50 -17.88 -1.48
CA LYS A 101 -10.40 -18.33 -2.31
C LYS A 101 -10.73 -19.64 -3.02
N SER A 102 -11.37 -20.58 -2.33
CA SER A 102 -11.81 -21.84 -2.92
C SER A 102 -12.90 -21.62 -3.98
N TYR A 103 -13.84 -20.70 -3.76
CA TYR A 103 -14.87 -20.36 -4.75
C TYR A 103 -14.29 -19.66 -5.98
N LEU A 104 -13.47 -18.62 -5.79
CA LEU A 104 -12.77 -17.98 -6.91
C LEU A 104 -11.89 -18.99 -7.64
N LYS A 105 -11.23 -19.90 -6.92
CA LYS A 105 -10.44 -20.94 -7.55
C LYS A 105 -11.31 -21.88 -8.39
N HIS A 106 -12.48 -22.29 -7.92
CA HIS A 106 -13.38 -23.13 -8.69
C HIS A 106 -13.97 -22.41 -9.91
N VAL A 107 -14.53 -21.21 -9.72
CA VAL A 107 -15.10 -20.40 -10.81
C VAL A 107 -14.06 -20.12 -11.88
N LEU A 108 -12.80 -19.89 -11.50
CA LEU A 108 -11.74 -19.57 -12.45
C LEU A 108 -11.03 -20.81 -13.03
N PHE A 109 -10.91 -21.92 -12.31
CA PHE A 109 -9.97 -23.01 -12.65
C PHE A 109 -10.56 -24.41 -12.85
N ASP A 110 -11.87 -24.57 -13.01
CA ASP A 110 -12.50 -25.90 -13.24
C ASP A 110 -12.18 -26.62 -14.57
N ASN A 111 -11.09 -26.28 -15.26
CA ASN A 111 -10.63 -26.96 -16.48
C ASN A 111 -9.18 -27.48 -16.44
N GLU A 112 -8.52 -27.46 -15.27
CA GLU A 112 -7.12 -27.91 -15.16
C GLU A 112 -6.90 -29.39 -15.56
N GLU A 113 -7.85 -30.27 -15.24
CA GLU A 113 -7.78 -31.69 -15.64
C GLU A 113 -8.08 -31.93 -17.12
N LYS A 114 -8.98 -31.13 -17.73
CA LYS A 114 -9.24 -31.19 -19.18
C LYS A 114 -8.03 -30.72 -19.99
N MET A 115 -7.34 -29.65 -19.56
CA MET A 115 -6.12 -29.15 -20.19
C MET A 115 -4.94 -30.14 -20.13
N LYS A 116 -4.74 -30.83 -18.98
CA LYS A 116 -3.70 -31.88 -18.86
C LYS A 116 -3.94 -33.07 -19.79
N SER A 117 -5.20 -33.41 -20.05
CA SER A 117 -5.57 -34.49 -20.99
C SER A 117 -5.36 -34.11 -22.48
N VAL A 118 -5.43 -32.81 -22.81
CA VAL A 118 -5.19 -32.30 -24.16
C VAL A 118 -3.68 -32.18 -24.44
N ASN A 119 -2.89 -31.71 -23.46
CA ASN A 119 -1.44 -31.53 -23.60
C ASN A 119 -0.64 -32.84 -23.71
N ASN A 120 -1.13 -33.95 -23.16
CA ASN A 120 -0.48 -35.27 -23.33
C ASN A 120 -0.68 -35.90 -24.73
N SER A 121 -1.42 -35.24 -25.64
CA SER A 121 -1.61 -35.70 -27.03
C SER A 121 -0.74 -34.97 -28.06
N ILE A 122 0.08 -34.00 -27.63
CA ILE A 122 0.99 -33.26 -28.51
C ILE A 122 2.39 -33.81 -28.28
N ILE A 123 2.85 -34.63 -29.22
CA ILE A 123 4.22 -35.15 -29.25
C ILE A 123 5.13 -33.95 -29.53
N PHE A 124 5.89 -33.52 -28.52
CA PHE A 124 7.06 -32.69 -28.72
C PHE A 124 8.29 -33.61 -28.74
N GLU A 125 9.06 -33.51 -29.84
CA GLU A 125 10.35 -34.17 -29.96
C GLU A 125 11.28 -33.74 -28.82
N GLU A 126 11.80 -34.73 -28.08
CA GLU A 126 12.78 -34.54 -27.03
C GLU A 126 14.07 -33.97 -27.63
N THR A 127 14.45 -32.76 -27.23
CA THR A 127 15.84 -32.30 -27.36
C THR A 127 16.53 -32.41 -26.01
N ASN A 128 17.59 -33.22 -26.00
CA ASN A 128 18.43 -33.53 -24.84
C ASN A 128 19.06 -32.27 -24.24
N ALA A 129 18.62 -31.88 -23.04
CA ALA A 129 19.36 -30.97 -22.16
C ALA A 129 19.45 -31.58 -20.74
N PRO A 130 20.60 -31.52 -20.04
CA PRO A 130 20.81 -32.30 -18.83
C PRO A 130 19.95 -31.86 -17.65
N LYS A 131 19.20 -32.83 -17.10
CA LYS A 131 18.64 -32.78 -15.75
C LYS A 131 19.79 -32.72 -14.74
N ASN A 132 19.99 -31.58 -14.07
CA ASN A 132 20.51 -31.43 -12.70
C ASN A 132 21.05 -30.02 -12.46
N ARG A 133 20.20 -29.10 -11.99
CA ARG A 133 20.67 -27.86 -11.33
C ARG A 133 19.72 -27.25 -10.29
N PHE A 134 18.68 -27.96 -9.85
CA PHE A 134 17.64 -27.38 -8.98
C PHE A 134 17.73 -27.71 -7.48
N ASP A 135 18.58 -28.66 -7.05
CA ASP A 135 18.62 -29.07 -5.62
C ASP A 135 19.73 -28.43 -4.79
N ARG A 136 20.19 -27.21 -5.11
CA ARG A 136 21.24 -26.55 -4.29
C ARG A 136 21.11 -25.03 -4.11
N ALA A 137 19.89 -24.50 -4.11
CA ALA A 137 19.65 -23.06 -3.89
C ALA A 137 18.58 -22.70 -2.84
N VAL A 138 18.22 -23.64 -1.94
CA VAL A 138 17.14 -23.40 -0.95
C VAL A 138 17.62 -23.30 0.50
N ASN A 139 18.92 -23.48 0.82
CA ASN A 139 19.31 -23.60 2.23
C ASN A 139 20.55 -22.87 2.73
N GLU A 140 21.12 -21.90 2.00
CA GLU A 140 22.24 -21.12 2.55
C GLU A 140 22.16 -19.62 2.22
N ASN A 141 22.23 -18.81 3.29
CA ASN A 141 22.65 -17.41 3.34
C ASN A 141 21.69 -16.32 2.86
N TYR A 142 20.86 -15.80 3.79
CA TYR A 142 20.61 -14.35 3.90
C TYR A 142 20.41 -13.93 5.37
N ASN A 143 21.40 -14.23 6.22
CA ASN A 143 21.63 -13.44 7.43
C ASN A 143 22.48 -12.24 7.03
N PHE A 144 21.82 -11.18 6.54
CA PHE A 144 22.46 -9.87 6.43
C PHE A 144 22.23 -9.14 7.76
N ASP A 145 23.18 -9.33 8.67
CA ASP A 145 23.35 -8.44 9.82
C ASP A 145 23.93 -7.12 9.28
N TYR A 146 23.04 -6.19 8.95
CA TYR A 146 23.44 -4.81 8.67
C TYR A 146 23.67 -4.14 10.03
N THR A 147 24.90 -4.24 10.53
CA THR A 147 25.36 -3.33 11.57
C THR A 147 25.18 -1.90 11.07
N GLN A 148 24.51 -1.12 11.91
CA GLN A 148 24.23 0.31 11.73
C GLN A 148 25.51 1.08 11.37
N THR A 149 25.54 1.72 10.19
CA THR A 149 26.02 3.10 9.90
C THR A 149 26.32 3.33 8.41
N ASP A 150 26.61 2.29 7.63
CA ASP A 150 27.32 2.50 6.35
C ASP A 150 26.42 2.75 5.12
N ALA A 151 25.11 2.85 5.30
CA ALA A 151 24.15 3.09 4.21
C ALA A 151 23.67 4.55 4.08
N ILE A 152 24.18 5.48 4.89
CA ILE A 152 23.77 6.90 4.85
C ILE A 152 24.83 7.81 4.18
N GLN A 153 26.08 7.36 4.05
CA GLN A 153 27.19 8.21 3.62
C GLN A 153 27.69 7.94 2.20
N ASN A 154 26.82 7.92 1.19
CA ASN A 154 27.27 7.81 -0.21
C ASN A 154 26.77 8.98 -1.06
N ASN A 155 27.70 9.91 -1.30
CA ASN A 155 27.78 10.93 -2.36
C ASN A 155 26.47 11.58 -2.81
N ILE A 156 26.24 12.80 -2.32
CA ILE A 156 25.19 13.69 -2.79
C ILE A 156 25.83 15.01 -3.23
N ASP A 157 26.00 15.17 -4.54
CA ASP A 157 26.13 16.48 -5.20
C ASP A 157 24.78 17.22 -5.17
N ASN A 158 24.33 17.65 -3.99
CA ASN A 158 23.30 18.66 -3.85
C ASN A 158 23.70 19.53 -2.66
N ASN A 159 23.80 20.85 -2.88
CA ASN A 159 23.89 21.86 -1.83
C ASN A 159 22.60 21.83 -0.99
N LEU A 160 22.40 20.78 -0.19
CA LEU A 160 21.48 20.85 0.92
C LEU A 160 21.96 21.99 1.81
N ASP A 161 21.02 22.84 2.22
CA ASP A 161 21.35 23.78 3.27
C ASP A 161 21.73 23.00 4.53
N THR A 162 22.71 23.52 5.27
CA THR A 162 23.28 22.87 6.47
C THR A 162 22.18 22.46 7.45
N ARG A 163 21.12 23.25 7.58
CA ARG A 163 20.04 23.01 8.54
C ARG A 163 19.16 21.82 8.14
N THR A 164 18.90 21.61 6.85
CA THR A 164 18.21 20.40 6.37
C THR A 164 19.07 19.16 6.58
N GLN A 165 20.38 19.23 6.31
CA GLN A 165 21.29 18.12 6.53
C GLN A 165 21.34 17.72 8.02
N GLU A 166 21.52 18.70 8.91
CA GLU A 166 21.49 18.48 10.36
C GLU A 166 20.17 17.87 10.84
N ALA A 167 19.04 18.23 10.21
CA ALA A 167 17.74 17.65 10.53
C ALA A 167 17.65 16.16 10.13
N LEU A 168 18.17 15.80 8.96
CA LEU A 168 18.24 14.40 8.51
C LEU A 168 19.18 13.57 9.39
N ASP A 169 20.30 14.14 9.82
CA ASP A 169 21.26 13.49 10.70
C ASP A 169 20.64 13.22 12.08
N ARG A 170 20.01 14.24 12.69
CA ARG A 170 19.27 14.08 13.96
C ARG A 170 18.16 13.04 13.87
N LEU A 171 17.41 13.02 12.77
CA LEU A 171 16.37 12.02 12.55
C LEU A 171 16.95 10.61 12.54
N SER A 172 18.05 10.42 11.81
CA SER A 172 18.75 9.14 11.70
C SER A 172 19.32 8.68 13.05
N GLU A 173 19.90 9.60 13.82
CA GLU A 173 20.38 9.34 15.18
C GLU A 173 19.23 8.89 16.10
N ASN A 174 18.12 9.63 16.11
CA ASN A 174 16.97 9.32 16.97
C ASN A 174 16.31 7.97 16.63
N ILE A 175 16.21 7.63 15.35
CA ILE A 175 15.73 6.32 14.87
C ILE A 175 16.65 5.21 15.38
N THR A 176 17.96 5.39 15.23
CA THR A 176 19.01 4.44 15.66
C THR A 176 18.97 4.23 17.17
N LYS A 177 18.93 5.33 17.95
CA LYS A 177 18.85 5.32 19.41
C LYS A 177 17.58 4.63 19.92
N LYS A 178 16.48 4.70 19.18
CA LYS A 178 15.23 4.01 19.51
C LYS A 178 15.22 2.53 19.09
N GLY A 179 16.25 2.06 18.39
CA GLY A 179 16.33 0.69 17.87
C GLY A 179 15.31 0.41 16.75
N ILE A 180 14.86 1.44 16.02
CA ILE A 180 13.90 1.26 14.95
C ILE A 180 14.63 0.79 13.68
N ARG A 181 14.27 -0.39 13.18
CA ARG A 181 14.80 -0.89 11.90
C ARG A 181 14.27 -0.05 10.73
N VAL A 182 15.19 0.47 9.91
CA VAL A 182 14.89 1.26 8.71
C VAL A 182 14.84 0.35 7.48
N LYS A 183 13.78 0.46 6.68
CA LYS A 183 13.66 -0.24 5.39
C LYS A 183 14.50 0.46 4.31
N LYS A 184 15.06 -0.32 3.37
CA LYS A 184 15.88 0.18 2.25
C LYS A 184 15.22 1.28 1.40
N ASN A 185 13.89 1.34 1.36
CA ASN A 185 13.15 2.35 0.59
C ASN A 185 12.43 3.37 1.49
N ALA A 186 12.85 3.53 2.73
CA ALA A 186 12.24 4.48 3.65
C ALA A 186 12.36 5.92 3.12
N ILE A 187 11.34 6.72 3.45
CA ILE A 187 11.30 8.16 3.16
C ILE A 187 11.61 8.91 4.46
N MET A 188 12.47 9.91 4.35
CA MET A 188 12.75 10.88 5.40
C MET A 188 12.19 12.22 4.99
N ILE A 189 11.49 12.87 5.91
CA ILE A 189 10.85 14.18 5.68
C ILE A 189 11.44 15.17 6.67
N VAL A 190 11.84 16.33 6.20
CA VAL A 190 12.14 17.49 7.06
C VAL A 190 11.00 18.48 6.90
N SER A 191 10.26 18.74 7.97
CA SER A 191 9.24 19.80 8.03
C SER A 191 9.87 21.05 8.64
N ASP A 192 10.11 22.05 7.81
CA ASP A 192 10.75 23.30 8.18
C ASP A 192 9.71 24.37 8.47
N ILE A 193 9.59 24.74 9.76
CA ILE A 193 8.60 25.71 10.21
C ILE A 193 8.95 27.12 9.76
N SER A 194 10.24 27.51 9.85
CA SER A 194 10.70 28.83 9.45
C SER A 194 10.49 29.09 7.95
N ASN A 195 10.81 28.10 7.11
CA ASN A 195 10.69 28.23 5.66
C ASN A 195 9.33 27.79 5.09
N LYS A 196 8.41 27.33 5.95
CA LYS A 196 7.07 26.86 5.57
C LYS A 196 7.09 25.85 4.43
N LYS A 197 8.00 24.87 4.51
CA LYS A 197 8.17 23.82 3.50
C LYS A 197 8.46 22.45 4.09
N ILE A 198 8.20 21.42 3.30
CA ILE A 198 8.60 20.04 3.54
C ILE A 198 9.64 19.65 2.50
N ILE A 199 10.75 19.07 2.94
CA ILE A 199 11.78 18.48 2.10
C ILE A 199 11.68 16.96 2.23
N ILE A 200 11.71 16.25 1.11
CA ILE A 200 11.52 14.80 1.06
C ILE A 200 12.80 14.16 0.54
N SER A 201 13.40 13.30 1.35
CA SER A 201 14.63 12.56 1.04
C SER A 201 14.37 11.05 0.98
N GLN A 202 15.06 10.39 0.06
CA GLN A 202 15.11 8.94 -0.04
C GLN A 202 16.55 8.50 -0.36
N ASN A 203 17.09 7.59 0.45
CA ASN A 203 18.47 7.09 0.31
C ASN A 203 19.49 8.24 0.27
N GLY A 204 19.32 9.20 1.18
CA GLY A 204 20.14 10.42 1.27
C GLY A 204 19.76 11.49 0.24
N LYS A 205 19.18 11.15 -0.91
CA LYS A 205 18.90 12.13 -1.98
C LYS A 205 17.57 12.85 -1.76
N ILE A 206 17.56 14.18 -1.91
CA ILE A 206 16.31 14.94 -2.01
C ILE A 206 15.59 14.56 -3.30
N ILE A 207 14.35 14.13 -3.17
CA ILE A 207 13.51 13.71 -4.31
C ILE A 207 12.38 14.70 -4.60
N ASP A 208 12.02 15.54 -3.63
CA ASP A 208 10.93 16.51 -3.77
C ASP A 208 10.94 17.58 -2.67
N GLU A 209 10.29 18.71 -2.93
CA GLU A 209 10.02 19.80 -1.98
C GLU A 209 8.55 20.24 -2.11
N ILE A 210 7.89 20.45 -0.97
CA ILE A 210 6.48 20.87 -0.90
C ILE A 210 6.37 22.18 -0.13
N SER A 211 5.79 23.19 -0.78
CA SER A 211 5.48 24.51 -0.21
C SER A 211 4.21 25.07 -0.87
N PRO A 212 3.39 25.88 -0.16
CA PRO A 212 3.48 26.20 1.26
C PRO A 212 2.91 25.09 2.15
N ILE A 213 3.41 25.02 3.38
CA ILE A 213 2.75 24.31 4.49
C ILE A 213 2.40 25.27 5.61
N VAL A 214 1.40 24.91 6.40
CA VAL A 214 0.89 25.71 7.52
C VAL A 214 0.98 24.92 8.83
N PHE A 215 1.12 25.66 9.93
CA PHE A 215 1.28 25.10 11.27
C PHE A 215 0.24 25.68 12.22
N SER A 216 0.36 25.34 13.50
CA SER A 216 -0.50 25.92 14.52
C SER A 216 -0.22 27.40 14.75
N LYS A 217 -1.28 28.21 14.80
CA LYS A 217 -1.19 29.61 15.25
C LYS A 217 -0.71 29.76 16.70
N LYS A 218 -0.84 28.72 17.51
CA LYS A 218 -0.37 28.73 18.92
C LYS A 218 1.14 28.51 19.03
N GLY A 219 1.82 28.38 17.89
CA GLY A 219 3.25 28.18 17.79
C GLY A 219 3.64 26.72 17.99
N ILE A 220 4.83 26.53 18.56
CA ILE A 220 5.54 25.25 18.61
C ILE A 220 5.61 24.73 20.04
N GLY A 221 5.42 23.41 20.23
CA GLY A 221 5.63 22.76 21.52
C GLY A 221 4.96 21.39 21.69
N ASN A 222 5.48 20.61 22.64
CA ASN A 222 5.09 19.21 22.82
C ASN A 222 4.07 18.97 23.96
N LYS A 223 3.73 20.02 24.74
CA LYS A 223 2.77 19.92 25.84
C LYS A 223 1.38 19.51 25.34
N ALA A 224 0.79 18.48 25.95
CA ALA A 224 -0.58 18.05 25.65
C ALA A 224 -1.58 19.20 25.89
N GLY A 225 -2.64 19.28 25.08
CA GLY A 225 -3.65 20.33 25.17
C GLY A 225 -3.19 21.73 24.72
N SER A 226 -1.89 21.96 24.49
CA SER A 226 -1.37 23.27 24.07
C SER A 226 -1.80 23.66 22.65
N GLN A 227 -2.27 22.70 21.85
CA GLN A 227 -2.58 22.83 20.42
C GLN A 227 -1.42 23.41 19.60
N LYS A 228 -0.19 23.34 20.11
CA LYS A 228 1.03 23.72 19.40
C LYS A 228 1.51 22.59 18.50
N THR A 229 2.16 22.94 17.40
CA THR A 229 2.82 21.96 16.52
C THR A 229 4.04 21.40 17.25
N PRO A 230 4.14 20.08 17.47
CA PRO A 230 5.30 19.51 18.13
C PRO A 230 6.51 19.48 17.20
N THR A 231 7.71 19.52 17.78
CA THR A 231 8.99 19.37 17.08
C THR A 231 9.66 18.03 17.37
N GLY A 232 10.72 17.75 16.63
CA GLY A 232 11.56 16.57 16.77
C GLY A 232 11.22 15.46 15.79
N SER A 233 11.60 14.24 16.15
CA SER A 233 11.53 13.06 15.28
C SER A 233 10.24 12.28 15.48
N PHE A 234 9.62 11.90 14.36
CA PHE A 234 8.37 11.15 14.29
C PHE A 234 8.45 10.01 13.27
N ILE A 235 7.57 9.04 13.45
CA ILE A 235 7.26 8.00 12.46
C ILE A 235 5.79 8.10 12.06
N ILE A 236 5.49 7.91 10.77
CA ILE A 236 4.12 7.84 10.27
C ILE A 236 3.55 6.45 10.59
N LYS A 237 2.68 6.39 11.60
CA LYS A 237 2.03 5.13 12.04
C LYS A 237 0.68 4.86 11.37
N GLY A 238 -0.03 5.91 10.97
CA GLY A 238 -1.36 5.80 10.37
C GLY A 238 -1.45 6.59 9.08
N ARG A 239 -2.16 6.03 8.11
CA ARG A 239 -2.46 6.67 6.83
C ARG A 239 -3.92 6.39 6.49
N GLY A 240 -4.64 7.39 6.01
CA GLY A 240 -6.00 7.17 5.55
C GLY A 240 -6.58 8.40 4.89
N LYS A 241 -7.62 8.17 4.09
CA LYS A 241 -8.53 9.24 3.68
C LYS A 241 -9.40 9.57 4.88
N ARG A 242 -9.33 10.79 5.38
CA ARG A 242 -10.24 11.28 6.43
C ARG A 242 -11.04 12.42 5.83
N ALA A 243 -12.36 12.24 5.74
CA ALA A 243 -13.24 13.39 5.71
C ALA A 243 -13.09 14.06 7.08
N LEU A 244 -12.33 15.16 7.16
CA LEU A 244 -12.38 16.01 8.33
C LEU A 244 -13.77 16.64 8.30
N HIS A 245 -14.69 16.05 9.07
CA HIS A 245 -16.13 16.33 9.06
C HIS A 245 -16.36 17.79 9.47
N ARG A 246 -16.37 18.68 8.48
CA ARG A 246 -16.93 20.03 8.56
C ARG A 246 -17.72 20.25 7.28
N GLU A 247 -18.83 20.94 7.45
CA GLU A 247 -20.03 20.99 6.60
C GLU A 247 -19.83 21.41 5.13
N ASN A 248 -18.60 21.52 4.61
CA ASN A 248 -18.32 21.79 3.20
C ASN A 248 -17.05 21.06 2.74
N ASN A 249 -17.19 19.76 2.45
CA ASN A 249 -16.29 18.91 1.66
C ASN A 249 -14.82 19.36 1.52
N VAL A 250 -13.97 18.83 2.40
CA VAL A 250 -12.66 18.34 1.93
C VAL A 250 -12.37 16.95 2.47
N THR A 251 -12.29 16.04 1.52
CA THR A 251 -11.70 14.71 1.63
C THR A 251 -10.19 14.83 1.45
N GLY A 252 -9.46 14.94 2.56
CA GLY A 252 -8.00 14.97 2.56
C GLY A 252 -7.38 13.63 2.98
N TYR A 253 -6.13 13.41 2.59
CA TYR A 253 -5.31 12.39 3.24
C TYR A 253 -4.85 12.89 4.61
N PHE A 254 -4.73 11.97 5.56
CA PHE A 254 -4.20 12.23 6.90
C PHE A 254 -3.07 11.25 7.21
N LEU A 255 -1.91 11.80 7.56
CA LEU A 255 -0.70 11.07 7.90
C LEU A 255 -0.43 11.23 9.40
N HIS A 256 -0.78 10.20 10.18
CA HIS A 256 -0.74 10.26 11.64
C HIS A 256 0.69 10.05 12.16
N MET A 257 1.22 11.06 12.86
CA MET A 257 2.58 11.05 13.41
C MET A 257 2.59 10.45 14.81
N ALA A 258 3.58 9.59 15.08
CA ALA A 258 3.92 9.14 16.43
C ALA A 258 5.34 9.59 16.77
N GLY A 259 5.50 10.20 17.95
CA GLY A 259 6.80 10.66 18.42
C GLY A 259 7.77 9.52 18.66
N ILE A 260 9.02 9.70 18.23
CA ILE A 260 10.13 8.79 18.50
C ILE A 260 10.79 9.17 19.84
N GLU A 261 10.84 10.46 20.14
CA GLU A 261 11.43 11.00 21.35
C GLU A 261 10.45 10.99 22.53
N ASN A 262 10.98 10.99 23.74
CA ASN A 262 10.15 11.04 24.95
C ASN A 262 9.32 12.33 25.00
N SER A 263 9.91 13.45 24.56
CA SER A 263 9.29 14.77 24.58
C SER A 263 8.03 14.86 23.70
N ASN A 264 7.99 14.13 22.58
CA ASN A 264 6.90 14.17 21.59
C ASN A 264 6.10 12.85 21.50
N SER A 265 6.36 11.90 22.41
CA SER A 265 5.71 10.58 22.48
C SER A 265 4.17 10.61 22.50
N ASN A 266 3.58 11.70 23.01
CA ASN A 266 2.13 11.91 23.07
C ASN A 266 1.49 12.34 21.74
N ALA A 267 2.27 12.60 20.67
CA ALA A 267 1.78 13.17 19.42
C ALA A 267 0.67 12.33 18.76
N TYR A 268 0.79 10.99 18.81
CA TYR A 268 -0.21 10.07 18.25
C TYR A 268 -1.53 10.13 19.04
N ALA A 269 -1.47 10.12 20.37
CA ALA A 269 -2.67 10.24 21.20
C ALA A 269 -3.38 11.60 21.01
N ARG A 270 -2.61 12.64 20.66
CA ARG A 270 -3.11 13.99 20.37
C ARG A 270 -3.69 14.15 18.96
N GLY A 271 -3.64 13.12 18.12
CA GLY A 271 -4.12 13.22 16.74
C GLY A 271 -3.26 14.14 15.88
N ILE A 272 -1.96 14.27 16.16
CA ILE A 272 -1.06 15.15 15.40
C ILE A 272 -0.66 14.46 14.10
N GLY A 273 -0.84 15.14 12.98
CA GLY A 273 -0.45 14.59 11.68
C GLY A 273 -0.19 15.64 10.62
N ILE A 274 0.07 15.15 9.41
CA ILE A 274 0.15 15.95 8.19
C ILE A 274 -1.15 15.74 7.40
N HIS A 275 -1.83 16.81 6.99
CA HIS A 275 -3.11 16.68 6.29
C HIS A 275 -3.38 17.79 5.27
N GLY A 276 -4.34 17.53 4.38
CA GLY A 276 -4.91 18.52 3.47
C GLY A 276 -5.83 19.50 4.18
N MET A 277 -5.93 20.73 3.69
CA MET A 277 -6.77 21.77 4.28
C MET A 277 -8.20 21.75 3.73
N PRO A 278 -9.21 22.18 4.52
CA PRO A 278 -10.61 22.32 4.09
C PRO A 278 -10.86 23.20 2.85
N THR A 279 -9.86 23.92 2.41
CA THR A 279 -9.84 24.58 1.12
C THR A 279 -8.50 24.23 0.46
N ASN A 280 -8.41 24.30 -0.87
CA ASN A 280 -7.12 24.11 -1.56
C ASN A 280 -6.13 25.27 -1.30
N ASP A 281 -6.54 26.28 -0.54
CA ASP A 281 -5.79 27.50 -0.24
C ASP A 281 -5.00 27.38 1.06
N ALA A 282 -4.22 26.31 1.22
CA ALA A 282 -3.34 26.19 2.38
C ALA A 282 -2.39 27.40 2.43
N GLY A 283 -2.66 28.34 3.34
CA GLY A 283 -1.83 29.54 3.52
C GLY A 283 -1.94 30.64 2.45
N ILE A 284 -2.94 30.66 1.55
CA ILE A 284 -3.11 31.77 0.58
C ILE A 284 -3.94 32.94 1.17
N ALA A 285 -4.73 32.73 2.23
CA ALA A 285 -5.40 33.80 2.95
C ALA A 285 -4.65 34.14 4.27
N ASN A 286 -4.18 35.38 4.35
CA ASN A 286 -3.22 35.95 5.30
C ASN A 286 -3.54 35.89 6.82
N ASP A 287 -4.57 35.16 7.28
CA ASP A 287 -5.00 35.16 8.68
C ASP A 287 -5.76 33.91 9.18
N GLY A 288 -6.13 32.95 8.30
CA GLY A 288 -7.27 32.07 8.61
C GLY A 288 -7.05 30.56 8.69
N THR A 289 -6.14 29.94 7.92
CA THR A 289 -6.07 28.48 7.78
C THR A 289 -4.99 27.85 8.66
N THR A 290 -5.11 28.05 9.96
CA THR A 290 -4.15 27.53 10.95
C THR A 290 -4.62 26.19 11.53
N THR A 291 -3.69 25.30 11.80
CA THR A 291 -4.02 23.99 12.37
C THR A 291 -4.14 24.08 13.90
N HIS A 292 -4.63 23.02 14.55
CA HIS A 292 -4.62 22.87 16.00
C HIS A 292 -3.45 22.00 16.49
N GLY A 293 -2.31 22.08 15.79
CA GLY A 293 -1.07 21.34 16.10
C GLY A 293 -0.57 20.45 14.96
N CYS A 294 -1.38 20.23 13.93
CA CYS A 294 -0.99 19.47 12.74
C CYS A 294 -0.11 20.30 11.78
N ILE A 295 0.40 19.64 10.74
CA ILE A 295 1.01 20.28 9.58
C ILE A 295 -0.03 20.23 8.45
N GLY A 296 -0.49 21.39 8.00
CA GLY A 296 -1.48 21.52 6.93
C GLY A 296 -0.83 21.84 5.60
N MET A 297 -1.41 21.40 4.50
CA MET A 297 -1.01 21.75 3.12
C MET A 297 -2.21 21.66 2.18
N THR A 298 -2.05 22.02 0.90
CA THR A 298 -3.13 21.89 -0.09
C THR A 298 -3.52 20.42 -0.27
N ASN A 299 -4.73 20.13 -0.77
CA ASN A 299 -5.16 18.74 -0.99
C ASN A 299 -4.32 18.05 -2.08
N GLU A 300 -3.89 18.80 -3.08
CA GLU A 300 -2.96 18.32 -4.11
C GLU A 300 -1.61 17.92 -3.48
N ASN A 301 -1.03 18.79 -2.65
CA ASN A 301 0.24 18.52 -1.99
C ASN A 301 0.17 17.32 -1.05
N ILE A 302 -0.90 17.17 -0.25
CA ILE A 302 -1.02 15.99 0.62
C ILE A 302 -1.26 14.71 -0.18
N GLN A 303 -1.95 14.78 -1.33
CA GLN A 303 -2.12 13.64 -2.23
C GLN A 303 -0.79 13.24 -2.86
N LYS A 304 0.00 14.20 -3.35
CA LYS A 304 1.35 13.99 -3.85
C LYS A 304 2.22 13.29 -2.79
N LEU A 305 2.26 13.85 -1.58
CA LEU A 305 3.01 13.28 -0.46
C LEU A 305 2.54 11.87 -0.09
N TYR A 306 1.22 11.66 -0.02
CA TYR A 306 0.64 10.34 0.27
C TYR A 306 1.07 9.29 -0.75
N ASN A 307 1.02 9.63 -2.04
CA ASN A 307 1.42 8.73 -3.12
C ASN A 307 2.92 8.40 -3.06
N LEU A 308 3.78 9.39 -2.82
CA LEU A 308 5.23 9.19 -2.67
C LEU A 308 5.58 8.21 -1.54
N MET A 309 4.78 8.24 -0.46
CA MET A 309 4.97 7.42 0.74
C MET A 309 4.30 6.04 0.66
N ARG A 310 3.49 5.75 -0.37
CA ARG A 310 2.70 4.51 -0.45
C ARG A 310 3.63 3.29 -0.41
N GLY A 311 3.36 2.37 0.52
CA GLY A 311 4.16 1.15 0.73
C GLY A 311 5.54 1.37 1.38
N LYS A 312 5.90 2.61 1.74
CA LYS A 312 7.20 2.94 2.32
C LYS A 312 7.09 3.21 3.81
N GLN A 313 8.14 2.90 4.56
CA GLN A 313 8.28 3.41 5.92
C GLN A 313 8.61 4.90 5.83
N THR A 314 8.02 5.74 6.68
CA THR A 314 8.23 7.19 6.59
C THR A 314 8.50 7.78 7.95
N PHE A 315 9.54 8.60 8.01
CA PHE A 315 9.99 9.33 9.17
C PHE A 315 9.92 10.82 8.89
N VAL A 316 9.69 11.62 9.94
CA VAL A 316 9.57 13.07 9.85
C VAL A 316 10.40 13.70 10.94
N GLU A 317 11.23 14.67 10.61
CA GLU A 317 11.85 15.60 11.55
C GLU A 317 11.19 16.96 11.39
N THR A 318 10.62 17.50 12.47
CA THR A 318 10.03 18.84 12.45
C THR A 318 10.95 19.83 13.16
N ILE A 319 11.43 20.82 12.41
CA ILE A 319 12.43 21.80 12.86
C ILE A 319 11.84 23.22 12.93
N LYS A 320 12.30 23.99 13.91
CA LYS A 320 11.97 25.42 14.04
C LYS A 320 12.88 26.24 13.17
#